data_AF-F2U838-F1
#
_entry.id   AF-F2U838-F1
#
_cell.length_a   1.000
_cell.length_b   1.000
_cell.length_c   1.000
_cell.angle_alpha   90.00
_cell.angle_beta   90.00
_cell.angle_gamma   90.00
#
_symmetry.space_group_name_H-M   'P 1'
#
loop_
_entity.id
_entity.type
_entity.pdbx_description
1 polymer ?
#
loop_
_entity_poly.entity_id
_entity_poly.type
_entity_poly.pdbx_seq_one_letter_code
_entity_poly.pdbx_strand_id
1 'polypeptide(L)'
;MADVVVGGGGSGGRGGEATASSSVMNNNDAAAAGVGAVVSEISGKLQRVRAAMDGFLSKPTTRRINAYVTIAARWLVCAFHVNWALTQLELWYFYGRTFPWLLVIFVLPAATLVCANVKPAMAATVLLISSFFTFFDVMSQVLWVWFNHGSIYVNELMVKKLAIIGAMSLVILREYNPKHRVSAQQALASALFLDQPAMTNRKSAFMLAGRLLLSTLFVWVGVKEIQRQMENTIERNGHVYRRRPVGDGHDAMWYKLLEFALSIPFMLGLFTSAAARALACVLLLEALTAWAWWRSTLSVGYRIHAREHFAVNVSVAGGLLLLCAIGAGKYTVDELLKKKDS
;
A
#
# COMPACT_ATOMS: atom_id res chain seq x y z
N MET A 1 -27.55 57.70 42.53
CA MET A 1 -28.48 56.66 43.01
C MET A 1 -27.62 55.46 43.37
N ALA A 2 -27.06 55.49 44.57
CA ALA A 2 -27.60 54.89 45.81
C ALA A 2 -27.29 53.37 45.82
N ASP A 3 -26.20 52.97 46.47
CA ASP A 3 -26.02 52.67 47.91
C ASP A 3 -26.51 51.26 48.28
N VAL A 4 -25.58 50.37 48.65
CA VAL A 4 -25.30 49.87 50.02
C VAL A 4 -26.20 48.71 50.42
N VAL A 5 -25.62 47.55 50.82
CA VAL A 5 -25.80 46.93 52.14
C VAL A 5 -24.67 45.94 52.41
N VAL A 6 -24.09 46.13 53.60
CA VAL A 6 -23.08 45.35 54.33
C VAL A 6 -23.79 44.41 55.31
N GLY A 7 -23.15 43.28 55.63
CA GLY A 7 -23.41 42.49 56.86
C GLY A 7 -23.40 40.99 56.58
N GLY A 8 -22.82 40.11 57.39
CA GLY A 8 -22.25 40.21 58.73
C GLY A 8 -21.71 38.82 59.10
N GLY A 9 -20.85 38.77 60.12
CA GLY A 9 -20.04 37.59 60.45
C GLY A 9 -20.80 36.41 61.06
N GLY A 10 -20.07 35.29 61.15
CA GLY A 10 -20.48 34.09 61.87
C GLY A 10 -19.25 33.28 62.26
N SER A 11 -18.90 33.37 63.54
CA SER A 11 -17.86 32.61 64.22
C SER A 11 -18.28 31.17 64.49
N GLY A 12 -17.31 30.26 64.57
CA GLY A 12 -17.38 29.10 65.46
C GLY A 12 -17.33 27.75 64.76
N GLY A 13 -16.39 26.90 65.17
CA GLY A 13 -16.39 25.49 64.78
C GLY A 13 -15.03 24.81 64.83
N ARG A 14 -14.41 24.74 66.01
CA ARG A 14 -13.40 23.72 66.33
C ARG A 14 -14.05 22.34 66.20
N GLY A 15 -13.48 21.47 65.37
CA GLY A 15 -13.79 20.04 65.34
C GLY A 15 -12.68 19.33 64.58
N GLY A 16 -11.81 18.65 65.31
CA GLY A 16 -10.70 17.92 64.73
C GLY A 16 -11.17 16.67 64.00
N GLU A 17 -10.63 16.45 62.80
CA GLU A 17 -10.54 15.13 62.20
C GLU A 17 -9.07 14.89 61.82
N ALA A 18 -8.40 14.18 62.71
CA ALA A 18 -7.10 13.60 62.45
C ALA A 18 -7.29 12.36 61.55
N THR A 19 -6.41 12.27 60.54
CA THR A 19 -5.79 11.02 60.05
C THR A 19 -6.67 9.99 59.37
N ALA A 20 -6.87 10.13 58.04
CA ALA A 20 -7.07 8.99 57.13
C ALA A 20 -6.79 9.28 55.63
N SER A 21 -6.11 10.38 55.27
CA SER A 21 -5.93 10.78 53.86
C SER A 21 -4.49 10.67 53.31
N SER A 22 -3.55 10.09 54.06
CA SER A 22 -2.14 9.99 53.63
C SER A 22 -1.76 8.65 52.99
N SER A 23 -2.64 7.64 52.97
CA SER A 23 -2.32 6.32 52.40
C SER A 23 -2.74 6.15 50.93
N VAL A 24 -3.67 6.97 50.42
CA VAL A 24 -4.16 6.85 49.03
C VAL A 24 -3.25 7.56 48.02
N MET A 25 -2.53 8.62 48.43
CA MET A 25 -1.58 9.31 47.53
C MET A 25 -0.33 8.48 47.21
N ASN A 26 0.14 7.60 48.11
CA ASN A 26 1.35 6.80 47.85
C ASN A 26 1.17 5.67 46.83
N ASN A 27 -0.05 5.17 46.63
CA ASN A 27 -0.27 4.03 45.71
C ASN A 27 -0.26 4.45 44.24
N ASN A 28 -0.66 5.69 43.92
CA ASN A 28 -0.64 6.19 42.55
C ASN A 28 0.78 6.49 42.06
N ASP A 29 1.64 6.97 42.95
CA ASP A 29 3.05 7.24 42.62
C ASP A 29 3.85 5.94 42.44
N ALA A 30 3.54 4.90 43.23
CA ALA A 30 4.12 3.56 43.04
C ALA A 30 3.67 2.91 41.71
N ALA A 31 2.41 3.06 41.33
CA ALA A 31 1.90 2.57 40.04
C ALA A 31 2.52 3.33 38.85
N ALA A 32 2.64 4.66 38.95
CA ALA A 32 3.29 5.49 37.93
C ALA A 32 4.78 5.15 37.79
N ALA A 33 5.49 4.91 38.89
CA ALA A 33 6.88 4.46 38.88
C ALA A 33 7.03 3.08 38.24
N GLY A 34 6.09 2.15 38.49
CA GLY A 34 6.07 0.82 37.88
C GLY A 34 5.87 0.87 36.35
N VAL A 35 4.93 1.70 35.87
CA VAL A 35 4.72 1.91 34.43
C VAL A 35 5.95 2.54 33.78
N GLY A 36 6.57 3.54 34.43
CA GLY A 36 7.80 4.17 33.95
C GLY A 36 8.95 3.17 33.79
N ALA A 37 9.12 2.26 34.75
CA ALA A 37 10.14 1.22 34.69
C ALA A 37 9.91 0.26 33.50
N VAL A 38 8.67 -0.21 33.29
CA VAL A 38 8.31 -1.09 32.17
C VAL A 38 8.52 -0.41 30.81
N VAL A 39 8.11 0.86 30.67
CA VAL A 39 8.33 1.64 29.44
C VAL A 39 9.82 1.81 29.15
N SER A 40 10.62 2.10 30.19
CA SER A 40 12.08 2.22 30.06
C SER A 40 12.73 0.90 29.62
N GLU A 41 12.27 -0.24 30.16
CA GLU A 41 12.78 -1.56 29.79
C GLU A 41 12.44 -1.94 28.35
N ILE A 42 11.19 -1.69 27.93
CA ILE A 42 10.73 -1.92 26.55
C ILE A 42 11.52 -1.03 25.58
N SER A 43 11.72 0.24 25.92
CA SER A 43 12.52 1.19 25.13
C SER A 43 13.98 0.71 25.00
N GLY A 44 14.58 0.24 26.10
CA GLY A 44 15.94 -0.32 26.08
C GLY A 44 16.08 -1.61 25.27
N LYS A 45 15.06 -2.48 25.27
CA LYS A 45 15.03 -3.68 24.41
C LYS A 45 14.89 -3.29 22.93
N LEU A 46 14.03 -2.33 22.62
CA LEU A 46 13.86 -1.79 21.25
C LEU A 46 15.15 -1.15 20.73
N GLN A 47 15.87 -0.39 21.56
CA GLN A 47 17.16 0.19 21.18
C GLN A 47 18.24 -0.88 20.91
N ARG A 48 18.30 -1.95 21.70
CA ARG A 48 19.24 -3.06 21.46
C ARG A 48 18.93 -3.81 20.16
N VAL A 49 17.65 -4.07 19.89
CA VAL A 49 17.20 -4.66 18.62
C VAL A 49 17.58 -3.75 17.44
N ARG A 50 17.38 -2.44 17.59
CA ARG A 50 17.79 -1.43 16.61
C ARG A 50 19.29 -1.48 16.32
N ALA A 51 20.13 -1.44 17.35
CA ALA A 51 21.59 -1.48 17.19
C ALA A 51 22.08 -2.79 16.54
N ALA A 52 21.52 -3.93 16.94
CA ALA A 52 21.85 -5.24 16.36
C ALA A 52 21.47 -5.30 14.87
N MET A 53 20.30 -4.76 14.53
CA MET A 53 19.86 -4.63 13.14
C MET A 53 20.78 -3.69 12.37
N ASP A 54 21.07 -2.47 12.84
CA ASP A 54 21.98 -1.53 12.17
C ASP A 54 23.36 -2.15 11.88
N GLY A 55 23.88 -2.94 12.83
CA GLY A 55 25.08 -3.77 12.63
C GLY A 55 24.93 -4.77 11.49
N PHE A 56 23.80 -5.48 11.42
CA PHE A 56 23.48 -6.37 10.30
C PHE A 56 23.30 -5.63 8.96
N LEU A 57 22.76 -4.39 8.97
CA LEU A 57 22.49 -3.61 7.76
C LEU A 57 23.74 -2.98 7.17
N SER A 58 24.73 -2.70 8.02
CA SER A 58 26.02 -2.18 7.58
C SER A 58 26.83 -3.18 6.76
N LYS A 59 26.51 -4.48 6.85
CA LYS A 59 27.23 -5.53 6.13
C LYS A 59 27.12 -5.34 4.61
N PRO A 60 28.22 -5.50 3.85
CA PRO A 60 28.22 -5.32 2.39
C PRO A 60 27.25 -6.25 1.66
N THR A 61 27.03 -7.47 2.18
CA THR A 61 26.02 -8.42 1.68
C THR A 61 24.63 -7.79 1.61
N THR A 62 24.30 -7.06 2.65
CA THR A 62 23.01 -6.43 2.85
C THR A 62 22.76 -5.28 1.87
N ARG A 63 23.82 -4.56 1.52
CA ARG A 63 23.77 -3.53 0.45
C ARG A 63 23.46 -4.12 -0.92
N ARG A 64 24.04 -5.29 -1.23
CA ARG A 64 23.78 -6.00 -2.50
C ARG A 64 22.33 -6.46 -2.58
N ILE A 65 21.79 -7.03 -1.50
CA ILE A 65 20.39 -7.47 -1.43
C ILE A 65 19.45 -6.31 -1.78
N ASN A 66 19.65 -5.12 -1.21
CA ASN A 66 18.82 -3.95 -1.51
C ASN A 66 18.89 -3.51 -2.98
N ALA A 67 20.07 -3.57 -3.60
CA ALA A 67 20.22 -3.28 -5.01
C ALA A 67 19.42 -4.30 -5.86
N TYR A 68 19.49 -5.59 -5.52
CA TYR A 68 18.71 -6.62 -6.21
C TYR A 68 17.20 -6.47 -6.00
N VAL A 69 16.74 -6.18 -4.78
CA VAL A 69 15.32 -5.92 -4.49
C VAL A 69 14.80 -4.74 -5.28
N THR A 70 15.61 -3.69 -5.43
CA THR A 70 15.27 -2.52 -6.25
C THR A 70 15.13 -2.87 -7.72
N ILE A 71 16.09 -3.61 -8.26
CA ILE A 71 16.08 -4.04 -9.66
C ILE A 71 14.84 -4.91 -9.88
N ALA A 72 14.63 -5.91 -9.02
CA ALA A 72 13.45 -6.77 -9.07
C ALA A 72 12.15 -5.96 -8.99
N ALA A 73 12.04 -4.99 -8.08
CA ALA A 73 10.86 -4.13 -7.95
C ALA A 73 10.55 -3.40 -9.27
N ARG A 74 11.55 -2.86 -9.96
CA ARG A 74 11.35 -2.20 -11.27
C ARG A 74 10.86 -3.18 -12.34
N TRP A 75 11.46 -4.36 -12.40
CA TRP A 75 11.03 -5.41 -13.33
C TRP A 75 9.58 -5.82 -13.09
N LEU A 76 9.20 -6.02 -11.82
CA LEU A 76 7.84 -6.35 -11.41
C LEU A 76 6.89 -5.22 -11.83
N VAL A 77 7.21 -3.97 -11.52
CA VAL A 77 6.42 -2.79 -11.89
C VAL A 77 6.20 -2.72 -13.42
N CYS A 78 7.23 -3.00 -14.22
CA CYS A 78 7.12 -3.02 -15.69
C CYS A 78 6.32 -4.21 -16.26
N ALA A 79 6.06 -5.27 -15.48
CA ALA A 79 5.36 -6.46 -15.96
C ALA A 79 3.97 -6.16 -16.53
N PHE A 80 3.25 -5.20 -15.94
CA PHE A 80 1.96 -4.74 -16.46
C PHE A 80 2.06 -4.19 -17.89
N HIS A 81 3.03 -3.32 -18.16
CA HIS A 81 3.20 -2.69 -19.47
C HIS A 81 3.67 -3.67 -20.54
N VAL A 82 4.57 -4.58 -20.17
CA VAL A 82 4.99 -5.67 -21.05
C VAL A 82 3.80 -6.56 -21.39
N ASN A 83 3.03 -6.99 -20.39
CA ASN A 83 1.83 -7.79 -20.61
C ASN A 83 0.78 -7.06 -21.47
N TRP A 84 0.58 -5.76 -21.23
CA TRP A 84 -0.34 -4.95 -22.01
C TRP A 84 0.05 -4.94 -23.49
N ALA A 85 1.33 -4.64 -23.79
CA ALA A 85 1.83 -4.62 -25.16
C ALA A 85 1.72 -6.01 -25.83
N LEU A 86 2.09 -7.07 -25.12
CA LEU A 86 1.95 -8.45 -25.62
C LEU A 86 0.49 -8.82 -25.88
N THR A 87 -0.44 -8.40 -25.02
CA THR A 87 -1.88 -8.64 -25.21
C THR A 87 -2.38 -7.95 -26.47
N GLN A 88 -1.97 -6.71 -26.74
CA GLN A 88 -2.39 -6.01 -27.96
C GLN A 88 -1.76 -6.60 -29.22
N LEU A 89 -0.51 -7.08 -29.14
CA LEU A 89 0.13 -7.81 -30.23
C LEU A 89 -0.58 -9.14 -30.52
N GLU A 90 -0.98 -9.88 -29.49
CA GLU A 90 -1.77 -11.11 -29.62
C GLU A 90 -3.14 -10.82 -30.26
N LEU A 91 -3.81 -9.75 -29.85
CA LEU A 91 -5.08 -9.33 -30.43
C LEU A 91 -4.94 -8.90 -31.91
N TRP A 92 -3.85 -8.22 -32.26
CA TRP A 92 -3.52 -7.92 -33.66
C TRP A 92 -3.30 -9.20 -34.46
N TYR A 93 -2.43 -10.10 -33.98
CA TYR A 93 -2.02 -11.29 -34.69
C TYR A 93 -3.16 -12.29 -34.92
N PHE A 94 -3.95 -12.60 -33.88
CA PHE A 94 -4.99 -13.62 -33.96
C PHE A 94 -6.36 -13.09 -34.40
N TYR A 95 -6.66 -11.81 -34.16
CA TYR A 95 -8.00 -11.26 -34.40
C TYR A 95 -8.02 -10.11 -35.41
N GLY A 96 -6.90 -9.84 -36.10
CA GLY A 96 -6.84 -8.83 -37.15
C GLY A 96 -7.14 -7.41 -36.69
N ARG A 97 -6.95 -7.10 -35.38
CA ARG A 97 -7.04 -5.72 -34.88
C ARG A 97 -5.98 -4.84 -35.54
N THR A 98 -6.08 -3.52 -35.39
CA THR A 98 -5.04 -2.59 -35.85
C THR A 98 -3.73 -2.82 -35.11
N PHE A 99 -2.59 -2.79 -35.83
CA PHE A 99 -1.28 -2.98 -35.20
C PHE A 99 -1.02 -1.92 -34.12
N PRO A 100 -0.59 -2.31 -32.91
CA PRO A 100 -0.45 -1.40 -31.77
C PRO A 100 0.86 -0.60 -31.80
N TRP A 101 1.05 0.24 -32.83
CA TRP A 101 2.30 0.98 -33.09
C TRP A 101 2.85 1.70 -31.85
N LEU A 102 2.01 2.44 -31.13
CA LEU A 102 2.46 3.22 -29.97
C LEU A 102 3.00 2.34 -28.83
N LEU A 103 2.42 1.16 -28.62
CA LEU A 103 2.86 0.25 -27.56
C LEU A 103 4.21 -0.38 -27.89
N VAL A 104 4.40 -0.75 -29.16
CA VAL A 104 5.64 -1.38 -29.63
C VAL A 104 6.78 -0.37 -29.69
N ILE A 105 6.52 0.84 -30.19
CA ILE A 105 7.55 1.87 -30.40
C ILE A 105 7.91 2.60 -29.10
N PHE A 106 6.95 2.88 -28.22
CA PHE A 106 7.20 3.69 -27.03
C PHE A 106 7.15 2.89 -25.73
N VAL A 107 6.12 2.08 -25.51
CA VAL A 107 5.90 1.43 -24.20
C VAL A 107 6.89 0.28 -23.96
N LEU A 108 7.11 -0.59 -24.94
CA LEU A 108 8.07 -1.70 -24.79
C LEU A 108 9.51 -1.19 -24.58
N PRO A 109 10.05 -0.26 -25.40
CA PRO A 109 11.38 0.31 -25.15
C PRO A 109 11.46 1.08 -23.83
N ALA A 110 10.41 1.80 -23.43
CA ALA A 110 10.40 2.45 -22.11
C ALA A 110 10.47 1.43 -20.97
N ALA A 111 9.72 0.33 -21.05
CA ALA A 111 9.77 -0.75 -20.06
C ALA A 111 11.16 -1.39 -20.00
N THR A 112 11.79 -1.67 -21.14
CA THR A 112 13.15 -2.24 -21.16
C THR A 112 14.18 -1.27 -20.60
N LEU A 113 14.08 0.03 -20.88
CA LEU A 113 14.96 1.06 -20.32
C LEU A 113 14.83 1.19 -18.79
N VAL A 114 13.61 1.11 -18.24
CA VAL A 114 13.39 1.08 -16.79
C VAL A 114 14.02 -0.17 -16.17
N CYS A 115 13.79 -1.35 -16.76
CA CYS A 115 14.37 -2.62 -16.33
C CYS A 115 15.91 -2.65 -16.41
N ALA A 116 16.47 -2.06 -17.46
CA ALA A 116 17.91 -1.96 -17.69
C ALA A 116 18.57 -0.82 -16.90
N ASN A 117 17.79 -0.02 -16.14
CA ASN A 117 18.27 1.13 -15.40
C ASN A 117 18.95 2.21 -16.29
N VAL A 118 18.52 2.35 -17.54
CA VAL A 118 19.04 3.33 -18.49
C VAL A 118 18.06 4.51 -18.56
N LYS A 119 18.43 5.65 -17.97
CA LYS A 119 17.55 6.84 -17.84
C LYS A 119 16.14 6.48 -17.30
N PRO A 120 16.04 5.73 -16.19
CA PRO A 120 14.78 5.15 -15.72
C PRO A 120 13.72 6.21 -15.38
N ALA A 121 14.09 7.42 -14.97
CA ALA A 121 13.13 8.51 -14.72
C ALA A 121 12.34 8.89 -15.97
N MET A 122 13.03 9.13 -17.10
CA MET A 122 12.37 9.51 -18.35
C MET A 122 11.51 8.38 -18.90
N ALA A 123 12.04 7.16 -18.88
CA ALA A 123 11.32 5.99 -19.35
C ALA A 123 10.08 5.71 -18.48
N ALA A 124 10.18 5.83 -17.15
CA ALA A 124 9.05 5.70 -16.24
C ALA A 124 7.98 6.78 -16.46
N THR A 125 8.34 8.00 -16.86
CA THR A 125 7.37 9.04 -17.24
C THR A 125 6.56 8.62 -18.46
N VAL A 126 7.18 8.00 -19.47
CA VAL A 126 6.45 7.47 -20.65
C VAL A 126 5.45 6.39 -20.22
N LEU A 127 5.86 5.47 -19.34
CA LEU A 127 5.00 4.42 -18.80
C LEU A 127 3.85 4.98 -17.94
N LEU A 128 4.12 6.02 -17.15
CA LEU A 128 3.11 6.72 -16.35
C LEU A 128 2.06 7.36 -17.27
N ILE A 129 2.49 8.07 -18.32
CA ILE A 129 1.58 8.68 -19.30
C ILE A 129 0.73 7.60 -19.97
N SER A 130 1.33 6.47 -20.38
CA SER A 130 0.59 5.33 -20.92
C SER A 130 -0.44 4.79 -19.92
N SER A 131 -0.10 4.72 -18.63
CA SER A 131 -1.02 4.28 -17.57
C SER A 131 -2.22 5.24 -17.42
N PHE A 132 -1.99 6.55 -17.54
CA PHE A 132 -3.07 7.54 -17.52
C PHE A 132 -4.01 7.39 -18.72
N PHE A 133 -3.49 7.18 -19.93
CA PHE A 133 -4.34 6.93 -21.10
C PHE A 133 -5.19 5.67 -20.93
N THR A 134 -4.57 4.58 -20.48
CA THR A 134 -5.26 3.34 -20.14
C THR A 134 -6.36 3.55 -19.08
N PHE A 135 -6.09 4.32 -18.03
CA PHE A 135 -7.08 4.62 -17.00
C PHE A 135 -8.23 5.48 -17.55
N PHE A 136 -7.90 6.50 -18.34
CA PHE A 136 -8.88 7.40 -18.95
C PHE A 136 -9.80 6.67 -19.93
N ASP A 137 -9.27 5.74 -20.73
CA ASP A 137 -10.05 4.90 -21.63
C ASP A 137 -11.10 4.05 -20.88
N VAL A 138 -10.72 3.42 -19.76
CA VAL A 138 -11.72 2.65 -19.00
C VAL A 138 -12.69 3.57 -18.25
N MET A 139 -12.23 4.71 -17.75
CA MET A 139 -13.08 5.69 -17.10
C MET A 139 -14.12 6.28 -18.06
N SER A 140 -13.72 6.59 -19.29
CA SER A 140 -14.64 7.12 -20.31
C SER A 140 -15.71 6.09 -20.67
N GLN A 141 -15.36 4.81 -20.75
CA GLN A 141 -16.32 3.72 -20.95
C GLN A 141 -17.33 3.61 -19.78
N VAL A 142 -16.87 3.76 -18.53
CA VAL A 142 -17.79 3.75 -17.37
C VAL A 142 -18.70 4.98 -17.35
N LEU A 143 -18.17 6.16 -17.64
CA LEU A 143 -18.98 7.38 -17.75
C LEU A 143 -20.00 7.26 -18.88
N TRP A 144 -19.60 6.67 -20.02
CA TRP A 144 -20.51 6.39 -21.12
C TRP A 144 -21.64 5.44 -20.73
N VAL A 145 -21.33 4.33 -20.05
CA VAL A 145 -22.35 3.38 -19.56
C VAL A 145 -23.27 4.07 -18.55
N TRP A 146 -22.72 4.84 -17.62
CA TRP A 146 -23.51 5.59 -16.64
C TRP A 146 -24.45 6.59 -17.30
N PHE A 147 -23.97 7.36 -18.27
CA PHE A 147 -24.79 8.35 -18.97
C PHE A 147 -25.94 7.72 -19.75
N ASN A 148 -25.70 6.57 -20.39
CA ASN A 148 -26.71 5.91 -21.23
C ASN A 148 -27.66 4.96 -20.46
N HIS A 149 -27.21 4.37 -19.35
CA HIS A 149 -27.96 3.31 -18.63
C HIS A 149 -28.28 3.68 -17.17
N GLY A 150 -27.80 4.81 -16.66
CA GLY A 150 -28.04 5.27 -15.29
C GLY A 150 -27.29 4.51 -14.20
N SER A 151 -26.54 3.46 -14.52
CA SER A 151 -25.80 2.63 -13.56
C SER A 151 -24.29 2.84 -13.65
N ILE A 152 -23.64 3.11 -12.52
CA ILE A 152 -22.18 3.13 -12.42
C ILE A 152 -21.68 1.73 -12.08
N TYR A 153 -20.96 1.09 -13.01
CA TYR A 153 -20.28 -0.18 -12.76
C TYR A 153 -18.77 0.04 -12.76
N VAL A 154 -18.16 0.03 -11.58
CA VAL A 154 -16.69 0.11 -11.44
C VAL A 154 -16.12 -1.30 -11.34
N ASN A 155 -15.39 -1.70 -12.37
CA ASN A 155 -14.71 -3.00 -12.40
C ASN A 155 -13.46 -2.98 -11.48
N GLU A 156 -13.16 -4.09 -10.79
CA GLU A 156 -11.90 -4.31 -10.05
C GLU A 156 -10.68 -3.89 -10.89
N LEU A 157 -10.69 -4.23 -12.18
CA LEU A 157 -9.61 -3.93 -13.10
C LEU A 157 -9.32 -2.42 -13.25
N MET A 158 -10.33 -1.57 -13.08
CA MET A 158 -10.15 -0.11 -13.13
C MET A 158 -9.35 0.40 -11.96
N VAL A 159 -9.71 -0.05 -10.76
CA VAL A 159 -9.03 0.38 -9.54
C VAL A 159 -7.60 -0.18 -9.51
N LYS A 160 -7.41 -1.37 -10.08
CA LYS A 160 -6.10 -1.94 -10.38
C LYS A 160 -5.24 -1.03 -11.26
N LYS A 161 -5.80 -0.47 -12.34
CA LYS A 161 -5.09 0.50 -13.22
C LYS A 161 -4.72 1.80 -12.49
N LEU A 162 -5.55 2.26 -11.55
CA LEU A 162 -5.23 3.40 -10.70
C LEU A 162 -4.03 3.12 -9.77
N ALA A 163 -3.94 1.91 -9.23
CA ALA A 163 -2.79 1.50 -8.42
C ALA A 163 -1.48 1.42 -9.23
N ILE A 164 -1.54 1.07 -10.53
CA ILE A 164 -0.37 1.12 -11.42
C ILE A 164 0.17 2.55 -11.55
N ILE A 165 -0.70 3.56 -11.67
CA ILE A 165 -0.30 4.97 -11.69
C ILE A 165 0.46 5.32 -10.39
N GLY A 166 -0.03 4.84 -9.24
CA GLY A 166 0.66 4.94 -7.95
C GLY A 166 2.04 4.29 -7.96
N ALA A 167 2.14 3.05 -8.45
CA ALA A 167 3.41 2.32 -8.55
C ALA A 167 4.43 3.04 -9.46
N MET A 168 4.01 3.52 -10.63
CA MET A 168 4.88 4.28 -11.55
C MET A 168 5.33 5.61 -10.97
N SER A 169 4.44 6.29 -10.23
CA SER A 169 4.78 7.54 -9.55
C SER A 169 5.92 7.33 -8.53
N LEU A 170 5.94 6.18 -7.84
CA LEU A 170 7.02 5.82 -6.93
C LEU A 170 8.34 5.52 -7.66
N VAL A 171 8.30 4.92 -8.85
CA VAL A 171 9.50 4.74 -9.71
C VAL A 171 10.08 6.11 -10.03
N ILE A 172 9.27 7.03 -10.54
CA ILE A 172 9.71 8.38 -10.89
C ILE A 172 10.29 9.10 -9.66
N LEU A 173 9.57 9.08 -8.53
CA LEU A 173 9.99 9.76 -7.31
C LEU A 173 11.36 9.27 -6.81
N ARG A 174 11.62 7.97 -6.94
CA ARG A 174 12.92 7.38 -6.61
C ARG A 174 14.03 7.88 -7.51
N GLU A 175 13.81 7.90 -8.82
CA GLU A 175 14.86 8.23 -9.79
C GLU A 175 15.18 9.72 -9.86
N TYR A 176 14.21 10.60 -9.58
CA TYR A 176 14.40 12.05 -9.57
C TYR A 176 15.28 12.56 -8.41
N ASN A 177 15.75 11.68 -7.51
CA ASN A 177 16.61 12.04 -6.41
C ASN A 177 17.97 11.30 -6.42
N PRO A 178 18.80 11.43 -7.47
CA PRO A 178 20.07 10.72 -7.58
C PRO A 178 21.11 11.19 -6.54
N LYS A 179 20.97 12.42 -6.02
CA LYS A 179 21.88 13.01 -5.01
C LYS A 179 21.72 12.37 -3.62
N HIS A 180 20.60 11.70 -3.38
CA HIS A 180 20.46 10.76 -2.27
C HIS A 180 20.38 9.35 -2.85
N ARG A 181 21.49 8.84 -3.42
CA ARG A 181 21.76 7.40 -3.33
C ARG A 181 21.88 7.09 -1.85
N VAL A 182 20.73 6.94 -1.22
CA VAL A 182 20.53 6.53 0.15
C VAL A 182 21.54 5.40 0.38
N SER A 183 22.52 5.64 1.25
CA SER A 183 23.50 4.60 1.61
C SER A 183 22.69 3.35 1.85
N ALA A 184 23.07 2.20 1.28
CA ALA A 184 22.20 1.04 1.33
C ALA A 184 21.85 0.58 2.76
N GLN A 185 22.57 1.09 3.78
CA GLN A 185 22.16 1.11 5.19
C GLN A 185 20.82 1.82 5.45
N GLN A 186 20.62 3.05 4.97
CA GLN A 186 19.39 3.82 5.18
C GLN A 186 18.18 3.20 4.46
N ALA A 187 18.36 2.63 3.25
CA ALA A 187 17.28 1.97 2.51
C ALA A 187 16.83 0.66 3.19
N LEU A 188 17.75 0.00 3.91
CA LEU A 188 17.36 -1.14 4.73
C LEU A 188 16.86 -0.73 6.10
N ALA A 189 17.41 0.32 6.71
CA ALA A 189 16.93 0.85 7.99
C ALA A 189 15.47 1.30 7.85
N SER A 190 15.10 1.93 6.73
CA SER A 190 13.71 2.21 6.37
C SER A 190 12.90 0.94 6.11
N ALA A 191 13.50 -0.09 5.50
CA ALA A 191 12.87 -1.41 5.38
C ALA A 191 12.69 -2.10 6.75
N LEU A 192 13.51 -1.77 7.75
CA LEU A 192 13.54 -2.42 9.05
C LEU A 192 12.99 -1.55 10.19
N PHE A 193 12.26 -0.48 9.87
CA PHE A 193 11.57 0.42 10.83
C PHE A 193 12.47 1.34 11.67
N LEU A 194 13.78 1.38 11.42
CA LEU A 194 14.72 1.98 12.36
C LEU A 194 15.00 3.46 12.11
N ASP A 195 15.01 3.93 10.87
CA ASP A 195 15.21 5.36 10.62
C ASP A 195 14.64 5.82 9.27
N GLN A 196 13.97 6.97 9.26
CA GLN A 196 13.40 7.56 8.05
C GLN A 196 14.22 8.83 7.73
N PRO A 197 14.85 8.92 6.54
CA PRO A 197 15.57 10.14 6.17
C PRO A 197 14.60 11.32 6.12
N ALA A 198 15.02 12.48 6.64
CA ALA A 198 14.23 13.71 6.62
C ALA A 198 13.90 14.10 5.17
N MET A 199 12.69 13.78 4.71
CA MET A 199 12.22 14.11 3.37
C MET A 199 11.65 15.52 3.28
N THR A 200 11.69 16.13 2.10
CA THR A 200 10.97 17.40 1.89
C THR A 200 9.46 17.17 1.96
N ASN A 201 8.69 18.21 2.31
CA ASN A 201 7.24 18.12 2.44
C ASN A 201 6.57 17.71 1.11
N ARG A 202 7.09 18.22 -0.03
CA ARG A 202 6.62 17.83 -1.37
C ARG A 202 6.82 16.33 -1.63
N LYS A 203 8.01 15.78 -1.36
CA LYS A 203 8.30 14.35 -1.53
C LYS A 203 7.41 13.49 -0.64
N SER A 204 7.20 13.92 0.61
CA SER A 204 6.31 13.23 1.53
C SER A 204 4.85 13.24 1.06
N ALA A 205 4.40 14.33 0.42
CA ALA A 205 3.06 14.41 -0.16
C ALA A 205 2.91 13.46 -1.36
N PHE A 206 3.91 13.40 -2.23
CA PHE A 206 3.94 12.43 -3.33
C PHE A 206 3.94 10.97 -2.84
N MET A 207 4.69 10.67 -1.76
CA MET A 207 4.68 9.34 -1.12
C MET A 207 3.29 9.00 -0.57
N LEU A 208 2.65 9.94 0.11
CA LEU A 208 1.29 9.78 0.61
C LEU A 208 0.32 9.52 -0.55
N ALA A 209 0.37 10.33 -1.61
CA ALA A 209 -0.48 10.14 -2.78
C ALA A 209 -0.27 8.77 -3.43
N GLY A 210 0.98 8.35 -3.65
CA GLY A 210 1.30 7.02 -4.17
C GLY A 210 0.75 5.89 -3.30
N ARG A 211 0.88 6.03 -1.98
CA ARG A 211 0.33 5.07 -1.00
C ARG A 211 -1.19 5.02 -1.03
N LEU A 212 -1.85 6.17 -1.09
CA LEU A 212 -3.31 6.25 -1.17
C LEU A 212 -3.81 5.60 -2.45
N LEU A 213 -3.20 5.91 -3.60
CA LEU A 213 -3.53 5.28 -4.90
C LEU A 213 -3.36 3.76 -4.87
N LEU A 214 -2.29 3.26 -4.25
CA LEU A 214 -2.08 1.82 -4.05
C LEU A 214 -3.12 1.23 -3.08
N SER A 215 -3.46 1.93 -2.00
CA SER A 215 -4.38 1.44 -0.97
C SER A 215 -5.83 1.37 -1.45
N THR A 216 -6.25 2.28 -2.33
CA THR A 216 -7.60 2.31 -2.90
C THR A 216 -7.94 0.99 -3.59
N LEU A 217 -6.95 0.35 -4.22
CA LEU A 217 -7.11 -0.98 -4.79
C LEU A 217 -7.60 -1.99 -3.76
N PHE A 218 -6.86 -2.16 -2.67
CA PHE A 218 -7.15 -3.20 -1.68
C PHE A 218 -8.44 -2.93 -0.92
N VAL A 219 -8.73 -1.67 -0.59
CA VAL A 219 -9.97 -1.30 0.09
C VAL A 219 -11.17 -1.56 -0.82
N TRP A 220 -11.13 -1.09 -2.06
CA TRP A 220 -12.23 -1.26 -3.01
C TRP A 220 -12.45 -2.72 -3.37
N VAL A 221 -11.39 -3.41 -3.78
CA VAL A 221 -11.45 -4.82 -4.19
C VAL A 221 -11.82 -5.70 -3.01
N GLY A 222 -11.26 -5.45 -1.83
CA GLY A 222 -11.62 -6.15 -0.60
C GLY A 222 -13.11 -6.07 -0.31
N VAL A 223 -13.68 -4.85 -0.25
CA VAL A 223 -15.10 -4.65 0.04
C VAL A 223 -15.99 -5.28 -1.05
N LYS A 224 -15.71 -5.01 -2.33
CA LYS A 224 -16.54 -5.50 -3.42
C LYS A 224 -16.48 -7.01 -3.58
N GLU A 225 -15.32 -7.60 -3.35
CA GLU A 225 -15.15 -9.04 -3.47
C GLU A 225 -15.76 -9.78 -2.28
N ILE A 226 -15.60 -9.26 -1.05
CA ILE A 226 -16.29 -9.81 0.13
C ILE A 226 -17.80 -9.75 -0.06
N GLN A 227 -18.32 -8.58 -0.46
CA GLN A 227 -19.76 -8.42 -0.74
C GLN A 227 -20.22 -9.42 -1.81
N ARG A 228 -19.47 -9.54 -2.90
CA ARG A 228 -19.82 -10.45 -3.99
C ARG A 228 -19.78 -11.92 -3.56
N GLN A 229 -18.82 -12.32 -2.72
CA GLN A 229 -18.76 -13.68 -2.18
C GLN A 229 -19.94 -13.99 -1.26
N MET A 230 -20.42 -13.01 -0.49
CA MET A 230 -21.65 -13.16 0.30
C MET A 230 -22.89 -13.34 -0.57
N GLU A 231 -22.90 -12.77 -1.78
CA GLU A 231 -24.00 -12.86 -2.76
C GLU A 231 -23.85 -14.03 -3.76
N ASN A 232 -22.75 -14.79 -3.72
CA ASN A 232 -22.40 -15.76 -4.78
C ASN A 232 -23.25 -17.05 -4.81
N THR A 233 -24.11 -17.24 -3.80
CA THR A 233 -25.00 -18.40 -3.69
C THR A 233 -26.42 -17.96 -4.01
N ILE A 234 -26.94 -18.40 -5.16
CA ILE A 234 -28.35 -18.20 -5.52
C ILE A 234 -29.06 -19.54 -5.36
N GLU A 235 -29.91 -19.65 -4.36
CA GLU A 235 -30.85 -20.77 -4.25
C GLU A 235 -32.05 -20.51 -5.15
N ARG A 236 -32.29 -21.40 -6.10
CA ARG A 236 -33.49 -21.37 -6.95
C ARG A 236 -34.07 -22.78 -7.05
N ASN A 237 -35.33 -22.94 -6.65
CA ASN A 237 -36.05 -24.22 -6.66
C ASN A 237 -35.32 -25.36 -5.90
N GLY A 238 -34.69 -25.05 -4.76
CA GLY A 238 -33.93 -26.04 -3.98
C GLY A 238 -32.56 -26.43 -4.57
N HIS A 239 -32.17 -25.84 -5.70
CA HIS A 239 -30.83 -26.00 -6.27
C HIS A 239 -29.96 -24.78 -5.98
N VAL A 240 -28.76 -25.02 -5.46
CA VAL A 240 -27.74 -24.00 -5.24
C VAL A 240 -26.98 -23.78 -6.54
N TYR A 241 -27.15 -22.61 -7.15
CA TYR A 241 -26.38 -22.20 -8.33
C TYR A 241 -25.25 -21.28 -7.89
N ARG A 242 -24.01 -21.60 -8.33
CA ARG A 242 -22.91 -20.65 -8.27
C ARG A 242 -23.01 -19.70 -9.45
N ARG A 243 -22.87 -18.40 -9.17
CA ARG A 243 -22.89 -17.36 -10.20
C ARG A 243 -21.68 -17.41 -11.15
N ARG A 244 -20.62 -18.13 -10.79
CA ARG A 244 -19.34 -18.18 -11.52
C ARG A 244 -18.85 -19.60 -11.79
N PRO A 245 -18.08 -19.80 -12.88
CA PRO A 245 -17.45 -21.09 -13.17
C PRO A 245 -16.52 -21.52 -12.05
N VAL A 246 -16.50 -22.82 -11.75
CA VAL A 246 -15.55 -23.40 -10.80
C VAL A 246 -14.12 -23.18 -11.32
N GLY A 247 -13.25 -22.65 -10.46
CA GLY A 247 -11.86 -22.35 -10.82
C GLY A 247 -11.65 -20.92 -11.32
N ASP A 248 -12.62 -20.03 -11.11
CA ASP A 248 -12.40 -18.60 -11.23
C ASP A 248 -11.43 -18.15 -10.11
N GLY A 249 -10.39 -17.38 -10.46
CA GLY A 249 -9.43 -16.84 -9.49
C GLY A 249 -10.08 -15.97 -8.42
N HIS A 250 -11.24 -15.43 -8.75
CA HIS A 250 -12.08 -14.71 -7.82
C HIS A 250 -12.66 -15.55 -6.66
N ASP A 251 -12.73 -16.88 -6.77
CA ASP A 251 -13.29 -17.74 -5.72
C ASP A 251 -12.40 -17.82 -4.46
N ALA A 252 -11.15 -17.37 -4.54
CA ALA A 252 -10.20 -17.44 -3.45
C ALA A 252 -10.35 -16.28 -2.45
N MET A 253 -11.32 -16.39 -1.54
CA MET A 253 -11.69 -15.36 -0.57
C MET A 253 -10.55 -14.90 0.36
N TRP A 254 -9.64 -15.81 0.74
CA TRP A 254 -8.66 -15.53 1.79
C TRP A 254 -7.62 -14.46 1.40
N TYR A 255 -7.20 -14.39 0.12
CA TYR A 255 -6.28 -13.35 -0.35
C TYR A 255 -6.92 -11.97 -0.18
N LYS A 256 -8.19 -11.85 -0.56
CA LYS A 256 -8.96 -10.60 -0.53
C LYS A 256 -9.18 -10.10 0.89
N LEU A 257 -9.42 -11.01 1.83
CA LEU A 257 -9.54 -10.68 3.25
C LEU A 257 -8.20 -10.17 3.81
N LEU A 258 -7.08 -10.83 3.49
CA LEU A 258 -5.76 -10.39 3.92
C LEU A 258 -5.36 -9.05 3.30
N GLU A 259 -5.60 -8.87 2.00
CA GLU A 259 -5.39 -7.61 1.30
C GLU A 259 -6.16 -6.47 1.96
N PHE A 260 -7.45 -6.68 2.22
CA PHE A 260 -8.30 -5.71 2.90
C PHE A 260 -7.77 -5.38 4.30
N ALA A 261 -7.51 -6.41 5.12
CA ALA A 261 -7.04 -6.23 6.49
C ALA A 261 -5.69 -5.51 6.57
N LEU A 262 -4.73 -5.86 5.70
CA LEU A 262 -3.41 -5.22 5.63
C LEU A 262 -3.44 -3.83 5.01
N SER A 263 -4.45 -3.51 4.19
CA SER A 263 -4.58 -2.19 3.56
C SER A 263 -4.91 -1.07 4.54
N ILE A 264 -5.63 -1.37 5.63
CA ILE A 264 -6.00 -0.39 6.66
C ILE A 264 -4.75 0.19 7.35
N PRO A 265 -3.88 -0.61 8.01
CA PRO A 265 -2.66 -0.07 8.61
C PRO A 265 -1.73 0.54 7.56
N PHE A 266 -1.65 -0.05 6.36
CA PHE A 266 -0.88 0.52 5.26
C PHE A 266 -1.34 1.94 4.89
N MET A 267 -2.65 2.14 4.71
CA MET A 267 -3.24 3.43 4.35
C MET A 267 -2.99 4.50 5.42
N LEU A 268 -3.18 4.13 6.69
CA LEU A 268 -2.90 4.99 7.85
C LEU A 268 -1.40 5.29 8.02
N GLY A 269 -0.53 4.50 7.40
CA GLY A 269 0.90 4.60 7.59
C GLY A 269 1.34 4.09 8.96
N LEU A 270 0.71 3.01 9.42
CA LEU A 270 1.10 2.20 10.56
C LEU A 270 1.94 1.02 10.06
N PHE A 271 3.15 0.85 10.61
CA PHE A 271 4.09 -0.19 10.20
C PHE A 271 4.27 -0.25 8.68
N THR A 272 4.39 0.92 8.04
CA THR A 272 4.21 1.07 6.58
C THR A 272 5.04 0.07 5.78
N SER A 273 6.31 -0.13 6.15
CA SER A 273 7.22 -1.08 5.47
C SER A 273 6.84 -2.57 5.67
N ALA A 274 6.28 -2.95 6.82
CA ALA A 274 5.82 -4.32 7.09
C ALA A 274 4.55 -4.58 6.30
N ALA A 275 3.58 -3.67 6.43
CA ALA A 275 2.31 -3.78 5.74
C ALA A 275 2.52 -3.84 4.22
N ALA A 276 3.40 -3.00 3.67
CA ALA A 276 3.74 -3.02 2.25
C ALA A 276 4.35 -4.35 1.78
N ARG A 277 5.29 -4.93 2.55
CA ARG A 277 5.87 -6.24 2.22
C ARG A 277 4.85 -7.36 2.33
N ALA A 278 4.04 -7.37 3.38
CA ALA A 278 2.99 -8.36 3.56
C ALA A 278 1.99 -8.31 2.41
N LEU A 279 1.53 -7.11 2.03
CA LEU A 279 0.69 -6.91 0.84
C LEU A 279 1.36 -7.36 -0.45
N ALA A 280 2.65 -7.06 -0.65
CA ALA A 280 3.39 -7.52 -1.82
C ALA A 280 3.48 -9.04 -1.88
N CYS A 281 3.73 -9.71 -0.75
CA CYS A 281 3.74 -11.16 -0.66
C CYS A 281 2.37 -11.76 -0.96
N VAL A 282 1.29 -11.22 -0.38
CA VAL A 282 -0.09 -11.68 -0.64
C VAL A 282 -0.44 -11.54 -2.11
N LEU A 283 -0.12 -10.40 -2.74
CA LEU A 283 -0.36 -10.18 -4.17
C LEU A 283 0.40 -11.15 -5.08
N LEU A 284 1.67 -11.42 -4.76
CA LEU A 284 2.47 -12.39 -5.53
C LEU A 284 1.93 -13.81 -5.36
N LEU A 285 1.50 -14.18 -4.15
CA LEU A 285 0.85 -15.45 -3.90
C LEU A 285 -0.47 -15.55 -4.68
N GLU A 286 -1.33 -14.52 -4.62
CA GLU A 286 -2.59 -14.46 -5.37
C GLU A 286 -2.32 -14.59 -6.88
N ALA A 287 -1.35 -13.84 -7.42
CA ALA A 287 -0.97 -13.91 -8.83
C ALA A 287 -0.58 -15.34 -9.25
N LEU A 288 0.28 -15.99 -8.47
CA LEU A 288 0.82 -17.32 -8.81
C LEU A 288 -0.19 -18.47 -8.66
N THR A 289 -1.22 -18.29 -7.83
CA THR A 289 -2.14 -19.38 -7.45
C THR A 289 -3.54 -19.18 -8.02
N ALA A 290 -4.16 -18.02 -7.81
CA ALA A 290 -5.51 -17.70 -8.28
C ALA A 290 -5.51 -17.24 -9.75
N TRP A 291 -4.44 -16.57 -10.19
CA TRP A 291 -4.33 -15.99 -11.54
C TRP A 291 -3.33 -16.74 -12.43
N ALA A 292 -3.17 -18.04 -12.22
CA ALA A 292 -2.31 -18.93 -13.00
C ALA A 292 -2.87 -19.16 -14.42
N TRP A 293 -2.89 -18.12 -15.25
CA TRP A 293 -3.46 -18.10 -16.60
C TRP A 293 -2.87 -19.16 -17.55
N TRP A 294 -1.66 -19.63 -17.27
CA TRP A 294 -1.00 -20.72 -18.00
C TRP A 294 -1.57 -22.11 -17.68
N ARG A 295 -2.32 -22.27 -16.58
CA ARG A 295 -3.01 -23.52 -16.20
C ARG A 295 -4.51 -23.49 -16.44
N SER A 296 -5.07 -22.32 -16.77
CA SER A 296 -6.52 -22.21 -16.93
C SER A 296 -6.98 -22.94 -18.20
N THR A 297 -7.96 -23.82 -18.03
CA THR A 297 -8.66 -24.54 -19.11
C THR A 297 -9.94 -23.81 -19.57
N LEU A 298 -10.21 -22.62 -19.01
CA LEU A 298 -11.35 -21.78 -19.40
C LEU A 298 -11.08 -21.09 -20.74
N SER A 299 -12.07 -20.34 -21.23
CA SER A 299 -12.04 -19.69 -22.55
C SER A 299 -10.80 -18.79 -22.75
N VAL A 300 -10.45 -18.51 -24.02
CA VAL A 300 -9.35 -17.60 -24.37
C VAL A 300 -9.55 -16.22 -23.74
N GLY A 301 -10.79 -15.70 -23.75
CA GLY A 301 -11.12 -14.44 -23.09
C GLY A 301 -10.83 -14.47 -21.59
N TYR A 302 -11.15 -15.57 -20.90
CA TYR A 302 -10.81 -15.75 -19.49
C TYR A 302 -9.30 -15.81 -19.28
N ARG A 303 -8.54 -16.51 -20.14
CA ARG A 303 -7.07 -16.56 -20.03
C ARG A 303 -6.43 -15.18 -20.16
N ILE A 304 -6.90 -14.35 -21.09
CA ILE A 304 -6.45 -12.96 -21.22
C ILE A 304 -6.78 -12.16 -19.96
N HIS A 305 -8.01 -12.30 -19.44
CA HIS A 305 -8.44 -11.65 -18.21
C HIS A 305 -7.59 -12.06 -16.99
N ALA A 306 -7.36 -13.36 -16.78
CA ALA A 306 -6.51 -13.88 -15.73
C ALA A 306 -5.05 -13.40 -15.87
N ARG A 307 -4.54 -13.32 -17.10
CA ARG A 307 -3.21 -12.77 -17.38
C ARG A 307 -3.10 -11.28 -17.03
N GLU A 308 -4.17 -10.51 -17.25
CA GLU A 308 -4.21 -9.09 -16.86
C GLU A 308 -4.20 -8.94 -15.33
N HIS A 309 -4.99 -9.73 -14.61
CA HIS A 309 -4.98 -9.76 -13.15
C HIS A 309 -3.61 -10.15 -12.59
N PHE A 310 -2.99 -11.20 -13.17
CA PHE A 310 -1.63 -11.61 -12.84
C PHE A 310 -0.64 -10.43 -12.99
N ALA A 311 -0.62 -9.79 -14.16
CA ALA A 311 0.35 -8.74 -14.46
C ALA A 311 0.16 -7.49 -13.60
N VAL A 312 -1.09 -7.11 -13.29
CA VAL A 312 -1.34 -5.98 -12.38
C VAL A 312 -0.91 -6.32 -10.95
N ASN A 313 -1.26 -7.49 -10.43
CA ASN A 313 -0.87 -7.89 -9.08
C ASN A 313 0.66 -7.90 -8.91
N VAL A 314 1.38 -8.46 -9.88
CA VAL A 314 2.85 -8.46 -9.93
C VAL A 314 3.40 -7.03 -9.96
N SER A 315 2.81 -6.15 -10.77
CA SER A 315 3.25 -4.76 -10.88
C SER A 315 3.01 -3.95 -9.61
N VAL A 316 1.84 -4.09 -8.99
CA VAL A 316 1.51 -3.44 -7.71
C VAL A 316 2.42 -3.96 -6.60
N ALA A 317 2.71 -5.26 -6.55
CA ALA A 317 3.67 -5.82 -5.61
C ALA A 317 5.07 -5.19 -5.79
N GLY A 318 5.51 -4.99 -7.03
CA GLY A 318 6.73 -4.24 -7.33
C GLY A 318 6.69 -2.80 -6.80
N GLY A 319 5.56 -2.10 -6.94
CA GLY A 319 5.37 -0.75 -6.42
C GLY A 319 5.46 -0.68 -4.90
N LEU A 320 4.88 -1.66 -4.19
CA LEU A 320 4.95 -1.80 -2.74
C LEU A 320 6.38 -2.09 -2.25
N LEU A 321 7.12 -2.96 -2.95
CA LEU A 321 8.54 -3.22 -2.65
C LEU A 321 9.39 -1.97 -2.88
N LEU A 322 9.05 -1.18 -3.89
CA LEU A 322 9.73 0.09 -4.12
C LEU A 322 9.43 1.10 -3.02
N LEU A 323 8.19 1.17 -2.53
CA LEU A 323 7.82 2.00 -1.39
C LEU A 323 8.67 1.64 -0.17
N CYS A 324 8.87 0.35 0.11
CA CYS A 324 9.73 -0.11 1.22
C CYS A 324 11.17 0.42 1.10
N ALA A 325 11.70 0.49 -0.12
CA ALA A 325 13.04 1.00 -0.38
C ALA A 325 13.14 2.53 -0.29
N ILE A 326 12.05 3.26 -0.55
CA ILE A 326 12.01 4.72 -0.46
C ILE A 326 11.77 5.18 0.99
N GLY A 327 10.90 4.48 1.72
CA GLY A 327 10.48 4.82 3.08
C GLY A 327 8.98 5.12 3.19
N ALA A 328 8.53 5.54 4.36
CA ALA A 328 7.11 5.73 4.66
C ALA A 328 6.63 7.18 4.43
N GLY A 329 7.54 8.16 4.43
CA GLY A 329 7.19 9.58 4.33
C GLY A 329 6.90 10.24 5.69
N LYS A 330 6.94 11.58 5.72
CA LYS A 330 6.61 12.38 6.93
C LYS A 330 5.14 12.31 7.33
N TYR A 331 4.26 12.00 6.40
CA TYR A 331 2.81 11.92 6.63
C TYR A 331 2.41 10.47 6.95
N THR A 332 2.92 9.96 8.06
CA THR A 332 2.61 8.63 8.59
C THR A 332 2.21 8.74 10.04
N VAL A 333 1.32 7.87 10.51
CA VAL A 333 1.05 7.76 11.94
C VAL A 333 2.31 7.31 12.68
N ASP A 334 3.14 6.46 12.07
CA ASP A 334 4.47 6.09 12.59
C ASP A 334 5.32 7.32 12.97
N GLU A 335 5.35 8.34 12.11
CA GLU A 335 6.12 9.58 12.35
C GLU A 335 5.43 10.52 13.36
N LEU A 336 4.11 10.56 13.38
CA LEU A 336 3.34 11.33 14.36
C LEU A 336 3.54 10.80 15.78
N LEU A 337 3.58 9.47 15.95
CA LEU A 337 3.81 8.83 17.24
C LEU A 337 5.21 9.13 17.77
N LYS A 338 6.24 9.08 16.91
CA LYS A 338 7.63 9.42 17.31
C LYS A 338 7.79 10.83 17.89
N LYS A 339 7.04 11.80 17.37
CA LYS A 339 7.10 13.20 17.85
C LYS A 339 6.54 13.40 19.24
N LYS A 340 5.64 12.53 19.69
CA LYS A 340 5.02 12.67 21.01
C LYS A 340 5.96 12.23 22.14
N ASP A 341 6.94 11.39 21.81
CA ASP A 341 7.89 10.81 22.75
C ASP A 341 9.21 11.62 22.85
N SER A 342 9.34 12.71 22.07
CA SER A 342 10.50 13.62 22.05
C SER A 342 10.15 14.97 22.66
#